data_AF-A0A972K784-F1
#
_entry.id   AF-A0A972K784-F1
#
_cell.length_a   1.000
_cell.length_b   1.000
_cell.length_c   1.000
_cell.angle_alpha   90.00
_cell.angle_beta   90.00
_cell.angle_gamma   90.00
#
_symmetry.space_group_name_H-M   'P 1'
#
loop_
_entity.id
_entity.type
_entity.pdbx_description
1 polymer ?
#
loop_
_entity_poly.entity_id
_entity_poly.type
_entity_poly.pdbx_seq_one_letter_code
_entity_poly.pdbx_strand_id
1 'polypeptide(L)'
;MVSSDHLGPGEEGIIKTTFDTSRKIGTVVRTIQVKTNDPVRPLVVLRLKAKIVDAFHSSNLEPKAIFRSPCRSCHVDRGIGRTGAALFRADCMMCHRRGYVGKDILELKKLSKQQLKSAIEEGVKGTVMPGFSSRVGGPLTESQIRSLIRYIKEH
;
A
#
# COMPACT_ATOMS: atom_id res chain seq x y z
N MET A 1 5.87 24.66 3.03
CA MET A 1 6.27 25.89 2.31
C MET A 1 7.11 26.72 3.27
N VAL A 2 8.02 27.56 2.75
CA VAL A 2 8.79 28.50 3.59
C VAL A 2 7.82 29.54 4.16
N SER A 3 8.12 30.10 5.34
CA SER A 3 7.30 31.12 6.01
C SER A 3 7.14 32.41 5.20
N SER A 4 8.01 32.65 4.22
CA SER A 4 7.97 33.74 3.23
C SER A 4 8.51 33.25 1.88
N ASP A 5 8.02 33.80 0.78
CA ASP A 5 8.51 33.57 -0.59
C ASP A 5 9.70 34.47 -0.96
N HIS A 6 10.03 35.45 -0.12
CA HIS A 6 11.20 36.32 -0.24
C HIS A 6 11.92 36.49 1.12
N LEU A 7 13.25 36.50 1.12
CA LEU A 7 14.09 36.77 2.28
C LEU A 7 15.15 37.79 1.89
N GLY A 8 15.25 38.88 2.65
CA GLY A 8 16.28 39.90 2.49
C GLY A 8 17.66 39.44 3.00
N PRO A 9 18.72 40.22 2.72
CA PRO A 9 20.06 39.95 3.26
C PRO A 9 20.04 39.89 4.79
N GLY A 10 20.48 38.76 5.36
CA GLY A 10 20.52 38.54 6.81
C GLY A 10 19.17 38.17 7.45
N GLU A 11 18.10 38.07 6.65
CA GLU A 11 16.78 37.64 7.12
C GLU A 11 16.69 36.11 7.21
N GLU A 12 16.03 35.61 8.26
CA GLU A 12 15.81 34.18 8.48
C GLU A 12 14.40 33.77 8.06
N GLY A 13 14.28 32.57 7.50
CA GLY A 13 13.00 31.96 7.13
C GLY A 13 12.86 30.54 7.65
N ILE A 14 11.62 30.11 7.93
CA ILE A 14 11.32 28.78 8.47
C ILE A 14 10.74 27.90 7.36
N ILE A 15 11.36 26.74 7.11
CA ILE A 15 10.80 25.70 6.23
C ILE A 15 10.06 24.67 7.08
N LYS A 16 8.74 24.81 7.20
CA LYS A 16 7.91 23.82 7.87
C LYS A 16 7.58 22.67 6.90
N THR A 17 7.89 21.45 7.32
CA THR A 17 7.60 20.21 6.60
C THR A 17 6.91 19.22 7.52
N THR A 18 6.12 18.32 6.94
CA THR A 18 5.47 17.22 7.66
C THR A 18 5.85 15.92 6.98
N PHE A 19 6.31 14.96 7.78
CA PHE A 19 6.62 13.63 7.30
C PHE A 19 5.56 12.65 7.80
N ASP A 20 4.65 12.25 6.91
CA ASP A 20 3.69 11.20 7.20
C ASP A 20 4.43 9.86 7.31
N THR A 21 4.44 9.25 8.48
CA THR A 21 5.05 7.94 8.74
C THR A 21 4.11 6.80 8.34
N SER A 22 2.85 7.09 8.03
CA SER A 22 1.86 6.08 7.65
C SER A 22 2.36 5.28 6.44
N ARG A 23 2.15 3.96 6.49
CA ARG A 23 2.56 2.98 5.46
C ARG A 23 4.07 2.86 5.25
N LYS A 24 4.90 3.30 6.19
CA LYS A 24 6.35 3.21 6.12
C LYS A 24 6.86 2.42 7.32
N ILE A 25 7.84 1.55 7.08
CA ILE A 25 8.50 0.71 8.09
C ILE A 25 9.99 0.68 7.75
N GLY A 26 10.84 0.55 8.77
CA GLY A 26 12.28 0.46 8.60
C GLY A 26 12.93 1.82 8.36
N THR A 27 14.14 1.80 7.80
CA THR A 27 14.91 3.02 7.57
C THR A 27 14.36 3.78 6.36
N VAL A 28 13.87 4.99 6.59
CA VAL A 28 13.44 5.90 5.54
C VAL A 28 14.41 7.07 5.47
N VAL A 29 14.85 7.38 4.25
CA VAL A 29 15.59 8.61 3.93
C VAL A 29 14.74 9.46 3.00
N ARG A 30 14.51 10.71 3.37
CA ARG A 30 13.86 11.72 2.52
C ARG A 30 14.76 12.92 2.35
N THR A 31 14.66 13.55 1.20
CA THR A 31 15.42 14.74 0.86
C THR A 31 14.46 15.91 0.66
N ILE A 32 14.85 17.07 1.19
CA ILE A 32 14.22 18.35 0.91
C ILE A 32 15.25 19.14 0.13
N GLN A 33 14.89 19.52 -1.09
CA GLN A 33 15.72 20.37 -1.92
C GLN A 33 15.25 21.82 -1.74
N VAL A 34 16.16 22.68 -1.30
CA VAL A 34 15.94 24.10 -1.15
C VAL A 34 16.70 24.79 -2.27
N LYS A 35 15.97 25.35 -3.24
CA LYS A 35 16.55 26.13 -4.33
C LYS A 35 16.48 27.61 -3.95
N THR A 36 17.59 28.33 -4.10
CA THR A 36 17.72 29.75 -3.77
C THR A 36 18.35 30.52 -4.93
N ASN A 37 18.38 31.84 -4.81
CA ASN A 37 19.12 32.75 -5.68
C ASN A 37 20.54 33.07 -5.15
N ASP A 38 21.04 32.32 -4.16
CA ASP A 38 22.42 32.44 -3.69
C ASP A 38 23.37 32.08 -4.85
N PRO A 39 24.26 32.98 -5.30
CA PRO A 39 25.12 32.75 -6.45
C PRO A 39 26.22 31.71 -6.19
N VAL A 40 26.52 31.41 -4.92
CA VAL A 40 27.55 30.45 -4.51
C VAL A 40 26.93 29.09 -4.19
N ARG A 41 25.78 29.06 -3.52
CA ARG A 41 25.08 27.82 -3.12
C ARG A 41 23.58 27.86 -3.47
N PRO A 42 23.24 27.76 -4.77
CA PRO A 42 21.85 27.88 -5.24
C PRO A 42 20.96 26.67 -4.91
N LEU A 43 21.56 25.57 -4.43
CA LEU A 43 20.85 24.35 -4.05
C LEU A 43 21.40 23.80 -2.75
N VAL A 44 20.54 23.68 -1.75
CA VAL A 44 20.81 23.01 -0.48
C VAL A 44 19.94 21.77 -0.37
N VAL A 45 20.52 20.62 -0.02
CA VAL A 45 19.78 19.37 0.15
C VAL A 45 19.80 18.96 1.62
N LEU A 46 18.64 19.02 2.26
CA LEU A 46 18.45 18.55 3.63
C LEU A 46 18.03 17.08 3.61
N ARG A 47 18.67 16.23 4.42
CA ARG A 47 18.37 14.80 4.53
C ARG A 47 17.69 14.49 5.86
N LEU A 48 16.47 13.98 5.79
CA LEU A 48 15.75 13.39 6.92
C LEU A 48 15.98 11.87 6.90
N LYS A 49 16.63 11.34 7.93
CA LYS A 49 16.80 9.89 8.14
C LYS A 49 16.04 9.49 9.42
N ALA A 50 15.11 8.55 9.29
CA ALA A 50 14.34 8.03 10.42
C ALA A 50 14.21 6.50 10.34
N LYS A 51 14.18 5.83 11.49
CA LYS A 51 13.79 4.41 11.60
C LYS A 51 12.35 4.35 12.07
N ILE A 52 11.45 3.89 11.21
CA ILE A 52 10.03 3.74 11.53
C ILE A 52 9.80 2.34 12.09
N VAL A 53 9.29 2.28 13.32
CA VAL A 53 9.00 1.04 14.03
C VAL A 53 7.67 0.47 13.54
N ASP A 54 7.64 -0.83 13.29
CA ASP A 54 6.41 -1.54 12.94
C ASP A 54 5.61 -1.86 14.20
N ALA A 55 4.52 -1.14 14.43
CA ALA A 55 3.65 -1.36 15.58
C ALA A 55 2.61 -2.46 15.35
N PHE A 56 2.46 -2.99 14.12
CA PHE A 56 1.29 -3.78 13.73
C PHE A 56 1.62 -5.18 13.21
N HIS A 57 2.66 -5.37 12.38
CA HIS A 57 2.89 -6.67 11.73
C HIS A 57 3.71 -7.66 12.57
N SER A 58 4.17 -7.25 13.76
CA SER A 58 4.76 -8.17 14.75
C SER A 58 3.71 -8.84 15.66
N SER A 59 2.43 -8.51 15.50
CA SER A 59 1.34 -9.04 16.30
C SER A 59 0.69 -10.27 15.65
N ASN A 60 0.35 -11.28 16.45
CA ASN A 60 -0.42 -12.45 16.01
C ASN A 60 -1.90 -12.09 15.82
N LEU A 61 -2.21 -11.36 14.76
CA LEU A 61 -3.57 -10.98 14.40
C LEU A 61 -4.21 -12.03 13.48
N GLU A 62 -5.52 -12.23 13.65
CA GLU A 62 -6.33 -13.04 12.74
C GLU A 62 -6.28 -12.50 11.30
N PRO A 63 -6.32 -13.35 10.25
CA PRO A 63 -6.22 -12.91 8.85
C PRO A 63 -7.23 -11.82 8.45
N LYS A 64 -8.44 -11.85 9.01
CA LYS A 64 -9.49 -10.84 8.73
C LYS A 64 -9.20 -9.45 9.32
N ALA A 65 -8.16 -9.30 10.16
CA ALA A 65 -7.76 -8.01 10.71
C ALA A 65 -7.43 -6.99 9.61
N ILE A 66 -6.95 -7.43 8.45
CA ILE A 66 -6.64 -6.56 7.31
C ILE A 66 -7.86 -5.80 6.75
N PHE A 67 -9.08 -6.21 7.11
CA PHE A 67 -10.33 -5.54 6.71
C PHE A 67 -10.74 -4.41 7.64
N ARG A 68 -10.06 -4.23 8.79
CA ARG A 68 -10.42 -3.28 9.85
C ARG A 68 -9.37 -2.19 9.99
N SER A 69 -9.77 -1.04 10.52
CA SER A 69 -8.83 0.05 10.84
C SER A 69 -7.86 -0.38 11.96
N PRO A 70 -6.57 -0.01 11.90
CA PRO A 70 -5.92 0.80 10.87
C PRO A 70 -5.41 0.00 9.65
N CYS A 71 -5.37 -1.32 9.72
CA CYS A 71 -4.79 -2.21 8.71
C CYS A 71 -5.40 -2.03 7.31
N ARG A 72 -6.72 -1.76 7.25
CA ARG A 72 -7.48 -1.58 6.00
C ARG A 72 -6.90 -0.50 5.07
N SER A 73 -6.37 0.57 5.65
CA SER A 73 -5.81 1.72 4.91
C SER A 73 -4.64 1.34 3.99
N CYS A 74 -3.93 0.27 4.34
CA CYS A 74 -2.80 -0.26 3.59
C CYS A 74 -3.21 -1.42 2.68
N HIS A 75 -4.08 -2.30 3.17
CA HIS A 75 -4.35 -3.61 2.58
C HIS A 75 -5.59 -3.65 1.66
N VAL A 76 -6.56 -2.74 1.82
CA VAL A 76 -7.88 -2.85 1.16
C VAL A 76 -8.44 -1.54 0.65
N ASP A 77 -8.21 -0.41 1.33
CA ASP A 77 -8.90 0.83 0.97
C ASP A 77 -8.51 1.35 -0.43
N ARG A 78 -7.37 0.90 -0.96
CA ARG A 78 -6.95 1.24 -2.32
C ARG A 78 -7.80 0.55 -3.38
N GLY A 79 -8.40 -0.60 -3.12
CA GLY A 79 -9.26 -1.30 -4.09
C GLY A 79 -10.72 -0.87 -4.06
N ILE A 80 -11.13 0.01 -3.14
CA ILE A 80 -12.52 0.47 -3.04
C ILE A 80 -12.99 1.03 -4.39
N GLY A 81 -14.14 0.53 -4.86
CA GLY A 81 -14.73 0.90 -6.14
C GLY A 81 -13.98 0.41 -7.39
N ARG A 82 -12.88 -0.33 -7.24
CA ARG A 82 -12.08 -0.84 -8.37
C ARG A 82 -12.50 -2.26 -8.76
N THR A 83 -12.16 -2.64 -9.98
CA THR A 83 -12.39 -3.96 -10.57
C THR A 83 -11.15 -4.45 -11.34
N GLY A 84 -11.10 -5.75 -11.64
CA GLY A 84 -10.10 -6.38 -12.50
C GLY A 84 -8.67 -6.06 -12.09
N ALA A 85 -7.86 -5.65 -13.07
CA ALA A 85 -6.45 -5.32 -12.86
C ALA A 85 -6.23 -4.20 -11.84
N ALA A 86 -7.11 -3.19 -11.82
CA ALA A 86 -6.99 -2.06 -10.91
C ALA A 86 -7.20 -2.49 -9.44
N LEU A 87 -8.15 -3.39 -9.20
CA LEU A 87 -8.36 -3.99 -7.89
C LEU A 87 -7.22 -4.93 -7.50
N PHE A 88 -6.80 -5.82 -8.41
CA PHE A 88 -5.74 -6.79 -8.14
C PHE A 88 -4.42 -6.10 -7.76
N ARG A 89 -4.02 -5.06 -8.52
CA ARG A 89 -2.80 -4.30 -8.23
C ARG A 89 -2.88 -3.50 -6.94
N ALA A 90 -4.06 -3.01 -6.58
CA ALA A 90 -4.26 -2.20 -5.39
C ALA A 90 -4.11 -3.01 -4.09
N ASP A 91 -4.76 -4.18 -4.04
CA ASP A 91 -4.95 -4.91 -2.78
C ASP A 91 -4.35 -6.33 -2.79
N CYS A 92 -4.37 -7.04 -3.93
CA CYS A 92 -3.96 -8.45 -3.99
C CYS A 92 -2.45 -8.61 -4.23
N MET A 93 -1.88 -7.75 -5.06
CA MET A 93 -0.48 -7.83 -5.52
C MET A 93 0.55 -7.65 -4.40
N MET A 94 0.15 -7.12 -3.25
CA MET A 94 1.04 -7.02 -2.09
C MET A 94 1.50 -8.40 -1.60
N CYS A 95 0.63 -9.40 -1.70
CA CYS A 95 0.91 -10.79 -1.31
C CYS A 95 1.14 -11.72 -2.52
N HIS A 96 0.48 -11.44 -3.64
CA HIS A 96 0.51 -12.28 -4.86
C HIS A 96 1.52 -11.81 -5.92
N ARG A 97 2.56 -11.05 -5.51
CA ARG A 97 3.70 -10.76 -6.39
C ARG A 97 4.73 -11.88 -6.30
N ARG A 98 5.51 -12.09 -7.36
CA ARG A 98 6.54 -13.12 -7.40
C ARG A 98 7.49 -13.03 -6.21
N GLY A 99 7.70 -14.15 -5.52
CA GLY A 99 8.57 -14.25 -4.34
C GLY A 99 7.93 -13.82 -3.02
N TYR A 100 6.61 -13.61 -2.98
CA TYR A 100 5.87 -13.29 -1.77
C TYR A 100 4.99 -14.48 -1.34
N VAL A 101 4.32 -14.31 -0.20
CA VAL A 101 3.62 -15.39 0.50
C VAL A 101 2.49 -16.05 -0.30
N GLY A 102 1.88 -15.33 -1.24
CA GLY A 102 0.80 -15.84 -2.09
C GLY A 102 1.30 -16.36 -3.44
N LYS A 103 0.56 -17.30 -4.04
CA LYS A 103 0.77 -17.73 -5.43
C LYS A 103 0.83 -16.53 -6.36
N ASP A 104 1.85 -16.45 -7.21
CA ASP A 104 1.92 -15.35 -8.16
C ASP A 104 0.88 -15.48 -9.29
N ILE A 105 0.76 -14.45 -10.14
CA ILE A 105 -0.24 -14.44 -11.22
C ILE A 105 -0.12 -15.64 -12.18
N LEU A 106 1.09 -16.12 -12.44
CA LEU A 106 1.34 -17.26 -13.34
C LEU A 106 0.92 -18.57 -12.69
N GLU A 107 1.08 -18.71 -11.37
CA GLU A 107 0.58 -19.84 -10.61
C GLU A 107 -0.94 -19.81 -10.46
N LEU A 108 -1.52 -18.64 -10.19
CA LEU A 108 -2.98 -18.45 -10.06
C LEU A 108 -3.69 -18.78 -11.38
N LYS A 109 -3.10 -18.45 -12.53
CA LYS A 109 -3.61 -18.82 -13.85
C LYS A 109 -3.87 -20.31 -14.04
N LYS A 110 -3.07 -21.16 -13.39
CA LYS A 110 -3.18 -22.62 -13.51
C LYS A 110 -4.41 -23.16 -12.79
N LEU A 111 -4.99 -22.39 -11.87
CA LEU A 111 -6.19 -22.77 -11.14
C LEU A 111 -7.45 -22.65 -12.02
N SER A 112 -8.45 -23.47 -11.70
CA SER A 112 -9.78 -23.35 -12.31
C SER A 112 -10.48 -22.08 -11.83
N LYS A 113 -11.45 -21.59 -12.60
CA LYS A 113 -12.28 -20.44 -12.18
C LYS A 113 -12.98 -20.70 -10.85
N GLN A 114 -13.38 -21.94 -10.59
CA GLN A 114 -14.01 -22.34 -9.33
C GLN A 114 -13.03 -22.33 -8.16
N GLN A 115 -11.81 -22.84 -8.34
CA GLN A 115 -10.76 -22.78 -7.31
C GLN A 115 -10.42 -21.32 -6.95
N LEU A 116 -10.29 -20.46 -7.96
CA LEU A 116 -10.07 -19.02 -7.73
C LEU A 116 -11.26 -18.39 -7.00
N LYS A 117 -12.49 -18.72 -7.40
CA LYS A 117 -13.71 -18.21 -6.76
C LYS A 117 -13.77 -18.60 -5.29
N SER A 118 -13.64 -19.89 -4.96
CA SER A 118 -13.67 -20.37 -3.58
C SER A 118 -12.55 -19.74 -2.75
N ALA A 119 -11.32 -19.68 -3.28
CA ALA A 119 -10.19 -19.07 -2.56
C ALA A 119 -10.40 -17.57 -2.29
N ILE A 120 -10.95 -16.81 -3.25
CA ILE A 120 -11.21 -15.38 -3.06
C ILE A 120 -12.42 -15.17 -2.12
N GLU A 121 -13.48 -15.96 -2.25
CA GLU A 121 -14.70 -15.78 -1.47
C GLU A 121 -14.52 -16.18 -0.01
N GLU A 122 -13.93 -17.36 0.23
CA GLU A 122 -13.88 -18.01 1.54
C GLU A 122 -12.50 -17.91 2.20
N GLY A 123 -11.47 -17.60 1.42
CA GLY A 123 -10.07 -17.62 1.86
C GLY A 123 -9.45 -18.99 1.64
N VAL A 124 -8.23 -19.17 2.16
CA VAL A 124 -7.52 -20.45 2.07
C VAL A 124 -7.20 -20.94 3.48
N LYS A 125 -7.85 -22.03 3.88
CA LYS A 125 -7.70 -22.64 5.21
C LYS A 125 -6.22 -22.97 5.50
N GLY A 126 -5.77 -22.67 6.70
CA GLY A 126 -4.38 -22.89 7.12
C GLY A 126 -3.39 -21.86 6.57
N THR A 127 -3.87 -20.76 5.98
CA THR A 127 -3.02 -19.68 5.47
C THR A 127 -3.49 -18.32 6.00
N VAL A 128 -2.71 -17.28 5.70
CA VAL A 128 -3.04 -15.89 6.01
C VAL A 128 -4.01 -15.24 5.01
N MET A 129 -4.51 -15.97 4.00
CA MET A 129 -5.44 -15.42 3.01
C MET A 129 -6.90 -15.50 3.52
N PRO A 130 -7.51 -14.38 3.96
CA PRO A 130 -8.90 -14.39 4.41
C PRO A 130 -9.88 -14.48 3.23
N GLY A 131 -11.14 -14.79 3.53
CA GLY A 131 -12.23 -14.65 2.57
C GLY A 131 -12.60 -13.19 2.33
N PHE A 132 -12.55 -12.75 1.08
CA PHE A 132 -12.81 -11.37 0.66
C PHE A 132 -14.28 -11.12 0.31
N SER A 133 -15.12 -12.15 0.23
CA SER A 133 -16.55 -11.97 -0.06
C SER A 133 -17.27 -11.20 1.05
N SER A 134 -18.11 -10.24 0.66
CA SER A 134 -18.99 -9.54 1.59
C SER A 134 -19.88 -10.47 2.41
N ARG A 135 -20.20 -11.67 1.87
CA ARG A 135 -20.99 -12.69 2.56
C ARG A 135 -20.29 -13.31 3.78
N VAL A 136 -18.96 -13.25 3.84
CA VAL A 136 -18.17 -13.77 4.97
C VAL A 136 -17.45 -12.67 5.75
N GLY A 137 -17.90 -11.42 5.58
CA GLY A 137 -17.34 -10.24 6.25
C GLY A 137 -16.13 -9.61 5.55
N GLY A 138 -15.86 -9.98 4.29
CA GLY A 138 -14.86 -9.34 3.44
C GLY A 138 -15.37 -8.09 2.70
N PRO A 139 -14.51 -7.34 2.01
CA PRO A 139 -14.87 -6.05 1.43
C PRO A 139 -15.45 -6.14 0.00
N LEU A 140 -15.39 -7.30 -0.66
CA LEU A 140 -15.66 -7.40 -2.10
C LEU A 140 -17.08 -7.89 -2.39
N THR A 141 -17.70 -7.25 -3.38
CA THR A 141 -18.94 -7.73 -3.99
C THR A 141 -18.67 -8.89 -4.95
N GLU A 142 -19.70 -9.68 -5.28
CA GLU A 142 -19.55 -10.74 -6.29
C GLU A 142 -19.06 -10.22 -7.65
N SER A 143 -19.50 -9.01 -8.04
CA SER A 143 -19.10 -8.41 -9.32
C SER A 143 -17.59 -8.15 -9.37
N GLN A 144 -17.02 -7.67 -8.26
CA GLN A 144 -15.59 -7.44 -8.12
C GLN A 144 -14.82 -8.76 -8.11
N ILE A 145 -15.31 -9.79 -7.42
CA ILE A 145 -14.71 -11.13 -7.43
C ILE A 145 -14.71 -11.72 -8.85
N ARG A 146 -15.82 -11.64 -9.57
CA ARG A 146 -15.89 -12.07 -10.98
C ARG A 146 -14.88 -11.32 -11.86
N SER A 147 -14.71 -10.01 -11.63
CA SER A 147 -13.74 -9.20 -12.35
C SER A 147 -12.28 -9.61 -12.08
N LEU A 148 -11.95 -10.01 -10.85
CA LEU A 148 -10.63 -10.53 -10.47
C LEU A 148 -10.34 -11.86 -11.15
N ILE A 149 -11.30 -12.80 -11.10
CA ILE A 149 -11.16 -14.10 -11.75
C ILE A 149 -10.92 -13.93 -13.24
N ARG A 150 -11.69 -13.03 -13.89
CA ARG A 150 -11.51 -12.71 -15.31
C ARG A 150 -10.09 -12.20 -15.58
N TYR A 151 -9.65 -11.19 -14.84
CA TYR A 151 -8.31 -10.63 -14.97
C TYR A 151 -7.21 -11.69 -14.82
N ILE A 152 -7.27 -12.52 -13.76
CA ILE A 152 -6.30 -13.58 -13.49
C ILE A 152 -6.23 -14.60 -14.63
N LYS A 153 -7.38 -14.97 -15.23
CA LYS A 153 -7.38 -15.96 -16.32
C LYS A 153 -6.86 -15.39 -17.64
N GLU A 154 -6.95 -14.08 -17.84
CA GLU A 154 -6.57 -13.41 -19.09
C GLU A 154 -5.12 -12.88 -19.08
N HIS A 155 -4.50 -12.66 -17.91
CA HIS A 155 -3.21 -11.95 -17.76
C HIS A 155 -2.28 -12.60 -16.76
#